data_AF-K9GD92-F1
#
_entry.id   AF-K9GD92-F1
#
_cell.length_a   1.000
_cell.length_b   1.000
_cell.length_c   1.000
_cell.angle_alpha   90.00
_cell.angle_beta   90.00
_cell.angle_gamma   90.00
#
_symmetry.space_group_name_H-M   'P 1'
#
loop_
_entity.id
_entity.type
_entity.pdbx_description
1 polymer ?
#
loop_
_entity_poly.entity_id
_entity_poly.type
_entity_poly.pdbx_seq_one_letter_code
_entity_poly.pdbx_strand_id
1 'polypeptide(L)'
;MLKATSYTTRQLENEHYSGEKQPQQLDDVLYLASATKLITTIAALQCVEDGLLTLDGDLSSITPELATRHVLTGFAEDGSPQLDSPARPITLKMLLTHSSGISYYFLNPMIAKWHTHFQPGAGWMYGPGLDWAGRGDFGGHGLFISGLDFVKILRSLLANDGKLLNANTVDNMFQQHLGPEEAADHQAALAGPIGPFFRVGIDPELKVGYGLGGLLTLEDVDGWYGERTLTWGGGLTLTWFIDRKNNLSGVCAIQAVLPVDGDLVAELKQTFRHDIYHK
;
A
#
# COMPACT_ATOMS: atom_id res chain seq x y z
N MET A 1 -7.30 -20.31 18.69
CA MET A 1 -5.86 -20.68 18.72
C MET A 1 -5.15 -19.87 17.64
N LEU A 2 -4.11 -19.10 17.98
CA LEU A 2 -3.20 -18.56 16.96
C LEU A 2 -2.42 -19.76 16.40
N LYS A 3 -2.66 -20.15 15.15
CA LYS A 3 -1.71 -20.97 14.39
C LYS A 3 -0.76 -19.99 13.69
N ALA A 4 0.36 -19.66 14.33
CA ALA A 4 1.49 -19.07 13.63
C ALA A 4 2.24 -20.25 12.98
N THR A 5 2.04 -20.45 11.67
CA THR A 5 2.78 -21.48 10.94
C THR A 5 4.05 -20.85 10.38
N SER A 6 5.21 -21.21 10.91
CA SER A 6 6.50 -20.85 10.31
C SER A 6 6.85 -21.85 9.21
N TYR A 7 7.19 -21.35 8.04
CA TYR A 7 7.69 -22.14 6.92
C TYR A 7 9.21 -22.19 6.99
N THR A 8 9.80 -23.29 7.47
CA THR A 8 11.27 -23.45 7.46
C THR A 8 11.67 -24.88 7.14
N THR A 9 12.17 -25.12 5.93
CA THR A 9 12.96 -26.31 5.56
C THR A 9 14.48 -26.06 5.64
N ARG A 10 14.92 -24.85 6.04
CA ARG A 10 16.27 -24.51 6.51
C ARG A 10 16.16 -23.48 7.63
N GLN A 11 17.00 -23.56 8.65
CA GLN A 11 17.15 -22.49 9.63
C GLN A 11 17.57 -21.23 8.87
N LEU A 12 16.68 -20.24 8.79
CA LEU A 12 17.00 -18.93 8.24
C LEU A 12 17.79 -18.18 9.31
N GLU A 13 19.02 -17.81 8.98
CA GLU A 13 19.94 -17.06 9.84
C GLU A 13 19.88 -15.58 9.48
N ASN A 14 19.62 -14.71 10.45
CA ASN A 14 19.79 -13.25 10.35
C ASN A 14 21.23 -12.89 10.69
N GLU A 15 21.88 -12.09 9.85
CA GLU A 15 23.24 -11.58 10.12
C GLU A 15 23.17 -10.16 10.70
N HIS A 16 23.65 -9.98 11.93
CA HIS A 16 23.77 -8.67 12.56
C HIS A 16 24.93 -7.86 11.96
N TYR A 17 24.94 -6.53 12.18
CA TYR A 17 26.09 -5.69 11.84
C TYR A 17 27.42 -6.14 12.49
N SER A 18 27.36 -6.97 13.53
CA SER A 18 28.51 -7.63 14.17
C SER A 18 29.04 -8.86 13.41
N GLY A 19 28.37 -9.31 12.34
CA GLY A 19 28.65 -10.57 11.63
C GLY A 19 28.13 -11.82 12.36
N GLU A 20 27.43 -11.64 13.48
CA GLU A 20 26.86 -12.74 14.25
C GLU A 20 25.54 -13.19 13.62
N LYS A 21 25.38 -14.51 13.48
CA LYS A 21 24.19 -15.12 12.88
C LYS A 21 23.25 -15.64 13.95
N GLN A 22 21.97 -15.30 13.84
CA GLN A 22 20.93 -15.75 14.77
C GLN A 22 19.76 -16.39 14.03
N PRO A 23 19.14 -17.46 14.57
CA PRO A 23 17.91 -18.00 13.97
C PRO A 23 16.80 -16.96 13.97
N GLN A 24 16.10 -16.79 12.85
CA GLN A 24 14.94 -15.90 12.75
C GLN A 24 13.91 -16.22 13.84
N GLN A 25 13.43 -15.20 14.54
CA GLN A 25 12.36 -15.27 15.54
C GLN A 25 11.08 -14.57 15.05
N LEU A 26 9.96 -14.90 15.68
CA LEU A 26 8.65 -14.32 15.33
C LEU A 26 8.49 -12.86 15.79
N ASP A 27 9.29 -12.45 16.77
CA ASP A 27 9.34 -11.10 17.34
C ASP A 27 10.46 -10.24 16.72
N ASP A 28 11.17 -10.75 15.71
CA ASP A 28 12.14 -9.94 14.95
C ASP A 28 11.44 -8.71 14.35
N VAL A 29 12.11 -7.57 14.45
CA VAL A 29 11.58 -6.29 13.95
C VAL A 29 11.74 -6.25 12.43
N LEU A 30 10.62 -6.16 11.72
CA LEU A 30 10.56 -6.17 10.27
C LEU A 30 10.38 -4.74 9.73
N TYR A 31 11.04 -4.42 8.62
CA TYR A 31 10.69 -3.22 7.85
C TYR A 31 9.39 -3.47 7.07
N LEU A 32 8.33 -2.71 7.36
CA LEU A 32 7.04 -2.92 6.70
C LEU A 32 6.98 -2.37 5.28
N ALA A 33 7.82 -1.41 4.93
CA ALA A 33 7.68 -0.64 3.71
C ALA A 33 6.20 -0.23 3.50
N SER A 34 5.64 -0.41 2.30
CA SER A 34 4.25 -0.06 1.98
C SER A 34 3.16 -0.72 2.83
N ALA A 35 3.43 -1.75 3.65
CA ALA A 35 2.43 -2.24 4.60
C ALA A 35 2.12 -1.23 5.71
N THR A 36 2.98 -0.22 5.90
CA THR A 36 2.71 0.99 6.70
C THR A 36 1.38 1.66 6.31
N LYS A 37 1.00 1.63 5.02
CA LYS A 37 -0.20 2.31 4.49
C LYS A 37 -1.49 1.84 5.17
N LEU A 38 -1.59 0.57 5.54
CA LEU A 38 -2.76 0.05 6.26
C LEU A 38 -2.89 0.72 7.63
N ILE A 39 -1.77 0.84 8.37
CA ILE A 39 -1.75 1.44 9.70
C ILE A 39 -2.05 2.94 9.61
N THR A 40 -1.48 3.63 8.63
CA THR A 40 -1.80 5.04 8.34
C THR A 40 -3.25 5.24 7.97
N THR A 41 -3.84 4.30 7.22
CA THR A 41 -5.27 4.31 6.87
C THR A 41 -6.12 4.20 8.13
N ILE A 42 -5.80 3.27 9.03
CA ILE A 42 -6.51 3.12 10.32
C ILE A 42 -6.43 4.42 11.13
N ALA A 43 -5.24 5.01 11.27
CA ALA A 43 -5.05 6.28 11.99
C ALA A 43 -5.87 7.43 11.36
N ALA A 44 -5.90 7.53 10.04
CA ALA A 44 -6.71 8.53 9.35
C ALA A 44 -8.22 8.32 9.58
N LEU A 45 -8.67 7.07 9.60
CA LEU A 45 -10.06 6.73 9.89
C LEU A 45 -10.43 6.98 11.35
N GLN A 46 -9.51 6.82 12.31
CA GLN A 46 -9.73 7.25 13.69
C GLN A 46 -9.98 8.77 13.78
N CYS A 47 -9.19 9.58 13.05
CA CYS A 47 -9.47 11.02 12.95
C CYS A 47 -10.84 11.33 12.32
N VAL A 48 -11.37 10.46 11.45
CA VAL A 48 -12.73 10.59 10.92
C VAL A 48 -13.77 10.27 11.99
N GLU A 49 -13.55 9.22 12.79
CA GLU A 49 -14.44 8.87 13.92
C GLU A 49 -14.47 9.98 14.98
N ASP A 50 -13.33 10.63 15.22
CA ASP A 50 -13.20 11.77 16.14
C ASP A 50 -13.78 13.07 15.57
N GLY A 51 -14.27 13.08 14.32
CA GLY A 51 -14.82 14.26 13.65
C GLY A 51 -13.77 15.31 13.27
N LEU A 52 -12.47 14.97 13.33
CA LEU A 52 -11.37 15.86 12.94
C LEU A 52 -11.18 15.92 11.43
N LEU A 53 -11.54 14.84 10.73
CA LEU A 53 -11.52 14.72 9.27
C LEU A 53 -12.84 14.16 8.77
N THR A 54 -13.09 14.30 7.46
CA THR A 54 -14.13 13.54 6.77
C THR A 54 -13.54 12.93 5.50
N LEU A 55 -14.10 11.81 5.05
CA LEU A 55 -13.59 11.12 3.84
C LEU A 55 -13.71 11.99 2.58
N ASP A 56 -14.78 12.76 2.46
CA ASP A 56 -15.12 13.56 1.27
C ASP A 56 -14.92 15.07 1.46
N GLY A 57 -14.41 15.49 2.62
CA GLY A 57 -14.12 16.89 2.92
C GLY A 57 -12.92 17.43 2.13
N ASP A 58 -12.97 18.73 1.85
CA ASP A 58 -11.87 19.47 1.25
C ASP A 58 -10.67 19.55 2.22
N LEU A 59 -9.53 18.99 1.82
CA LEU A 59 -8.30 19.01 2.62
C LEU A 59 -7.47 20.29 2.45
N SER A 60 -7.89 21.25 1.62
CA SER A 60 -7.10 22.45 1.30
C SER A 60 -6.77 23.32 2.52
N SER A 61 -7.62 23.31 3.55
CA SER A 61 -7.36 24.03 4.80
C SER A 61 -6.35 23.34 5.72
N ILE A 62 -6.18 22.02 5.57
CA ILE A 62 -5.33 21.17 6.41
C ILE A 62 -3.97 20.94 5.74
N THR A 63 -3.98 20.79 4.41
CA THR A 63 -2.80 20.54 3.57
C THR A 63 -2.79 21.51 2.38
N PRO A 64 -2.58 22.82 2.63
CA PRO A 64 -2.59 23.85 1.58
C PRO A 64 -1.58 23.57 0.46
N GLU A 65 -0.50 22.85 0.77
CA GLU A 65 0.51 22.42 -0.21
C GLU A 65 -0.08 21.48 -1.27
N LEU A 66 -1.08 20.66 -0.93
CA LEU A 66 -1.77 19.82 -1.91
C LEU A 66 -2.72 20.64 -2.79
N ALA A 67 -3.36 21.68 -2.23
CA ALA A 67 -4.28 22.55 -2.96
C ALA A 67 -3.57 23.41 -4.02
N THR A 68 -2.30 23.74 -3.81
CA THR A 68 -1.51 24.55 -4.77
C THR A 68 -0.92 23.74 -5.93
N ARG A 69 -1.10 22.42 -5.94
CA ARG A 69 -0.55 21.57 -7.00
C ARG A 69 -1.35 21.72 -8.29
N HIS A 70 -0.61 21.72 -9.40
CA HIS A 70 -1.17 21.70 -10.75
C HIS A 70 -1.18 20.27 -11.31
N VAL A 71 -2.04 20.02 -12.28
CA VAL A 71 -2.15 18.74 -12.99
C VAL A 71 -1.22 18.77 -14.20
N LEU A 72 -0.26 17.85 -14.27
CA LEU A 72 0.55 17.67 -15.48
C LEU A 72 -0.29 17.01 -16.56
N THR A 73 -0.48 17.67 -17.69
CA THR A 73 -1.25 17.14 -18.83
C THR A 73 -0.36 16.75 -20.00
N GLY A 74 0.89 17.20 -20.03
CA GLY A 74 1.84 16.84 -21.07
C GLY A 74 3.10 17.70 -21.06
N PHE A 75 3.78 17.70 -22.20
CA PHE A 75 4.95 18.55 -22.45
C PHE A 75 4.83 19.16 -23.84
N ALA A 76 5.18 20.43 -23.98
CA ALA A 76 5.28 21.08 -25.29
C ALA A 76 6.48 20.56 -26.10
N GLU A 77 6.59 20.97 -27.36
CA GLU A 77 7.69 20.56 -28.26
C GLU A 77 9.08 20.94 -27.74
N ASP A 78 9.18 22.07 -27.04
CA ASP A 78 10.41 22.54 -26.40
C ASP A 78 10.74 21.79 -25.09
N GLY A 79 9.89 20.84 -24.70
CA GLY A 79 10.04 20.04 -23.50
C GLY A 79 9.48 20.65 -22.22
N SER A 80 8.94 21.87 -22.26
CA SER A 80 8.32 22.52 -21.09
C SER A 80 7.05 21.78 -20.61
N PRO A 81 6.79 21.70 -19.30
CA PRO A 81 5.60 21.02 -18.77
C PRO A 81 4.33 21.82 -19.05
N GLN A 82 3.26 21.14 -19.46
CA GLN A 82 1.92 21.71 -19.61
C GLN A 82 1.10 21.39 -18.35
N LEU A 83 0.58 22.44 -17.71
CA LEU A 83 -0.04 22.38 -16.40
C LEU A 83 -1.45 22.95 -16.41
N ASP A 84 -2.40 22.19 -15.89
CA ASP A 84 -3.77 22.63 -15.67
C ASP A 84 -4.06 22.84 -14.18
N SER A 85 -5.07 23.66 -13.88
CA SER A 85 -5.59 23.79 -12.51
C SER A 85 -6.40 22.55 -12.11
N PRO A 86 -6.35 22.12 -10.83
CA PRO A 86 -7.17 21.01 -10.38
C PRO A 86 -8.67 21.37 -10.47
N ALA A 87 -9.47 20.46 -11.02
CA ALA A 87 -10.90 20.69 -11.23
C ALA A 87 -11.74 20.65 -9.94
N ARG A 88 -11.19 20.07 -8.86
CA ARG A 88 -11.84 19.89 -7.55
C ARG A 88 -10.78 19.75 -6.45
N PRO A 89 -11.11 20.01 -5.18
CA PRO A 89 -10.19 19.77 -4.07
C PRO A 89 -9.86 18.27 -3.88
N ILE A 90 -8.68 17.98 -3.35
CA ILE A 90 -8.29 16.64 -2.92
C ILE A 90 -8.98 16.31 -1.60
N THR A 91 -9.52 15.10 -1.49
CA THR A 91 -10.18 14.58 -0.29
C THR A 91 -9.34 13.47 0.38
N LEU A 92 -9.66 13.14 1.63
CA LEU A 92 -9.00 12.03 2.33
C LEU A 92 -9.25 10.69 1.62
N LYS A 93 -10.47 10.43 1.13
CA LYS A 93 -10.80 9.22 0.37
C LYS A 93 -9.90 9.08 -0.86
N MET A 94 -9.63 10.17 -1.57
CA MET A 94 -8.73 10.15 -2.73
C MET A 94 -7.30 9.76 -2.35
N LEU A 95 -6.81 10.26 -1.20
CA LEU A 95 -5.48 9.90 -0.68
C LEU A 95 -5.40 8.41 -0.28
N LEU A 96 -6.42 7.90 0.41
CA LEU A 96 -6.47 6.53 0.91
C LEU A 96 -6.69 5.48 -0.20
N THR A 97 -7.15 5.91 -1.38
CA THR A 97 -7.45 5.03 -2.53
C THR A 97 -6.54 5.26 -3.74
N HIS A 98 -5.50 6.08 -3.60
CA HIS A 98 -4.59 6.44 -4.68
C HIS A 98 -5.26 7.09 -5.91
N SER A 99 -6.37 7.82 -5.71
CA SER A 99 -7.11 8.52 -6.76
C SER A 99 -6.96 10.05 -6.71
N SER A 100 -6.03 10.58 -5.89
CA SER A 100 -5.76 12.02 -5.80
C SER A 100 -4.93 12.59 -6.96
N GLY A 101 -4.37 11.74 -7.82
CA GLY A 101 -3.40 12.10 -8.86
C GLY A 101 -1.94 12.15 -8.39
N ILE A 102 -1.68 12.06 -7.08
CA ILE A 102 -0.31 12.00 -6.54
C ILE A 102 0.28 10.63 -6.87
N SER A 103 1.32 10.62 -7.70
CA SER A 103 1.96 9.41 -8.21
C SER A 103 3.43 9.34 -7.80
N TYR A 104 3.93 8.12 -7.57
CA TYR A 104 5.38 7.90 -7.45
C TYR A 104 6.04 8.11 -8.82
N TYR A 105 7.12 8.90 -8.86
CA TYR A 105 7.80 9.23 -10.12
C TYR A 105 8.30 7.98 -10.85
N PHE A 106 8.76 6.96 -10.12
CA PHE A 106 9.28 5.71 -10.71
C PHE A 106 8.18 4.79 -11.28
N LEU A 107 6.90 5.10 -11.06
CA LEU A 107 5.76 4.37 -11.63
C LEU A 107 5.07 5.12 -12.78
N ASN A 108 5.34 6.42 -12.93
CA ASN A 108 4.70 7.25 -13.95
C ASN A 108 5.78 7.95 -14.81
N PRO A 109 5.96 7.54 -16.09
CA PRO A 109 6.97 8.11 -16.96
C PRO A 109 6.85 9.62 -17.18
N MET A 110 5.63 10.17 -17.14
CA MET A 110 5.37 11.60 -17.30
C MET A 110 5.90 12.37 -16.09
N ILE A 111 5.64 11.86 -14.88
CA ILE A 111 6.18 12.42 -13.64
C ILE A 111 7.69 12.22 -13.54
N ALA A 112 8.22 11.07 -13.99
CA ALA A 112 9.67 10.86 -14.10
C ALA A 112 10.33 11.92 -15.00
N LYS A 113 9.73 12.20 -16.18
CA LYS A 113 10.20 13.25 -17.09
C LYS A 113 10.09 14.65 -16.47
N TRP A 114 9.03 14.94 -15.71
CA TRP A 114 8.94 16.22 -14.98
C TRP A 114 10.08 16.31 -13.96
N HIS A 115 10.36 15.23 -13.22
CA HIS A 115 11.41 15.22 -12.22
C HIS A 115 12.82 15.50 -12.79
N THR A 116 13.09 15.18 -14.07
CA THR A 116 14.38 15.48 -14.71
C THR A 116 14.51 16.91 -15.24
N HIS A 117 13.41 17.67 -15.30
CA HIS A 117 13.42 19.08 -15.69
C HIS A 117 14.12 19.98 -14.66
N PHE A 118 14.48 19.42 -13.50
CA PHE A 118 15.34 20.04 -12.51
C PHE A 118 16.74 19.39 -12.58
N GLN A 119 17.70 20.06 -13.20
CA GLN A 119 19.12 19.69 -13.10
C GLN A 119 19.65 20.17 -11.72
N PRO A 120 20.15 19.27 -10.85
CA PRO A 120 20.69 19.68 -9.55
C PRO A 120 21.73 20.79 -9.69
N GLY A 121 21.48 21.95 -9.07
CA GLY A 121 22.38 23.12 -9.09
C GLY A 121 22.24 24.09 -10.27
N ALA A 122 21.38 23.82 -11.27
CA ALA A 122 21.19 24.69 -12.43
C ALA A 122 20.04 25.71 -12.28
N GLY A 123 19.34 25.71 -11.15
CA GLY A 123 18.22 26.61 -10.87
C GLY A 123 17.80 26.58 -9.40
N TRP A 124 16.93 27.51 -9.01
CA TRP A 124 16.33 27.59 -7.67
C TRP A 124 14.81 27.58 -7.79
N MET A 125 14.15 26.72 -7.02
CA MET A 125 12.70 26.65 -6.87
C MET A 125 12.39 26.15 -5.46
N TYR A 126 11.40 26.75 -4.82
CA TYR A 126 10.90 26.25 -3.54
C TYR A 126 10.18 24.90 -3.77
N GLY A 127 10.56 23.87 -3.02
CA GLY A 127 10.04 22.52 -3.22
C GLY A 127 10.37 21.59 -2.05
N PRO A 128 9.94 20.32 -2.10
CA PRO A 128 10.05 19.38 -0.98
C PRO A 128 11.46 18.83 -0.78
N GLY A 129 12.51 19.57 -1.13
CA GLY A 129 13.91 19.13 -1.04
C GLY A 129 14.34 18.76 0.38
N LEU A 130 13.70 19.35 1.39
CA LEU A 130 13.91 19.01 2.80
C LEU A 130 13.15 17.75 3.24
N ASP A 131 12.01 17.44 2.62
CA ASP A 131 11.30 16.17 2.84
C ASP A 131 12.11 15.00 2.28
N TRP A 132 12.72 15.18 1.11
CA TRP A 132 13.70 14.24 0.53
C TRP A 132 15.01 14.15 1.33
N ALA A 133 15.33 15.14 2.18
CA ALA A 133 16.44 15.08 3.13
C ALA A 133 16.12 14.24 4.39
N GLY A 134 14.97 13.57 4.44
CA GLY A 134 14.72 12.41 5.29
C GLY A 134 14.32 12.72 6.73
N ARG A 135 13.57 13.79 6.99
CA ARG A 135 13.13 14.15 8.34
C ARG A 135 11.60 14.05 8.48
N GLY A 136 11.16 13.23 9.43
CA GLY A 136 9.74 13.07 9.80
C GLY A 136 9.21 11.65 9.59
N ASP A 137 7.95 11.43 9.96
CA ASP A 137 7.28 10.15 9.80
C ASP A 137 6.68 10.01 8.39
N PHE A 138 7.07 8.95 7.68
CA PHE A 138 6.53 8.65 6.35
C PHE A 138 5.47 7.56 6.43
N GLY A 139 4.20 7.96 6.62
CA GLY A 139 3.04 7.04 6.69
C GLY A 139 2.82 6.19 5.42
N GLY A 140 3.55 6.46 4.34
CA GLY A 140 3.57 5.62 3.15
C GLY A 140 4.45 4.37 3.26
N HIS A 141 5.53 4.39 4.08
CA HIS A 141 6.49 3.29 4.08
C HIS A 141 7.38 3.14 5.33
N GLY A 142 7.35 4.02 6.32
CA GLY A 142 8.40 4.14 7.33
C GLY A 142 8.33 3.24 8.57
N LEU A 143 7.27 2.43 8.76
CA LEU A 143 7.11 1.67 10.01
C LEU A 143 7.98 0.41 10.06
N PHE A 144 8.40 0.10 11.30
CA PHE A 144 9.06 -1.14 11.69
C PHE A 144 8.27 -1.79 12.83
N ILE A 145 7.95 -3.08 12.71
CA ILE A 145 7.22 -3.82 13.74
C ILE A 145 7.44 -5.33 13.56
N SER A 146 7.18 -6.14 14.59
CA SER A 146 7.21 -7.60 14.48
C SER A 146 6.05 -8.14 13.64
N GLY A 147 6.25 -9.30 13.01
CA GLY A 147 5.16 -10.02 12.34
C GLY A 147 4.00 -10.37 13.29
N LEU A 148 4.33 -10.70 14.55
CA LEU A 148 3.36 -10.98 15.61
C LEU A 148 2.46 -9.79 15.95
N ASP A 149 3.00 -8.57 15.92
CA ASP A 149 2.19 -7.39 16.20
C ASP A 149 1.40 -6.95 14.98
N PHE A 150 1.97 -7.05 13.78
CA PHE A 150 1.24 -6.73 12.55
C PHE A 150 0.00 -7.62 12.38
N VAL A 151 0.09 -8.93 12.66
CA VAL A 151 -1.07 -9.82 12.56
C VAL A 151 -2.15 -9.53 13.61
N LYS A 152 -1.82 -8.90 14.76
CA LYS A 152 -2.85 -8.45 15.73
C LYS A 152 -3.73 -7.35 15.13
N ILE A 153 -3.13 -6.45 14.33
CA ILE A 153 -3.86 -5.39 13.62
C ILE A 153 -4.80 -6.02 12.59
N LEU A 154 -4.28 -6.92 11.75
CA LEU A 154 -5.09 -7.64 10.75
C LEU A 154 -6.26 -8.39 11.41
N ARG A 155 -6.00 -9.05 12.54
CA ARG A 155 -7.01 -9.83 13.27
C ARG A 155 -8.08 -8.95 13.92
N SER A 156 -7.73 -7.76 14.43
CA SER A 156 -8.72 -6.84 14.98
C SER A 156 -9.70 -6.36 13.91
N LEU A 157 -9.20 -6.04 12.71
CA LEU A 157 -10.04 -5.71 11.55
C LEU A 157 -10.87 -6.91 11.06
N LEU A 158 -10.27 -8.12 11.00
CA LEU A 158 -10.96 -9.35 10.63
C LEU A 158 -12.13 -9.65 11.58
N ALA A 159 -11.86 -9.60 12.89
CA ALA A 159 -12.86 -9.87 13.93
C ALA A 159 -13.87 -8.73 14.10
N ASN A 160 -13.60 -7.58 13.49
CA ASN A 160 -14.35 -6.34 13.64
C ASN A 160 -14.65 -6.02 15.12
N ASP A 161 -13.62 -6.09 15.96
CA ASP A 161 -13.76 -6.19 17.43
C ASP A 161 -13.82 -4.85 18.17
N GLY A 162 -13.88 -3.73 17.45
CA GLY A 162 -14.00 -2.40 18.03
C GLY A 162 -12.74 -1.87 18.72
N LYS A 163 -11.60 -2.57 18.65
CA LYS A 163 -10.37 -2.11 19.32
C LYS A 163 -9.67 -0.96 18.61
N LEU A 164 -9.75 -0.95 17.27
CA LEU A 164 -9.06 0.04 16.45
C LEU A 164 -10.01 1.08 15.86
N LEU A 165 -11.18 0.64 15.40
CA LEU A 165 -12.20 1.42 14.71
C LEU A 165 -13.57 0.85 15.07
N ASN A 166 -14.63 1.65 14.96
CA ASN A 166 -16.00 1.17 15.08
C ASN A 166 -16.36 0.21 13.93
N ALA A 167 -17.35 -0.64 14.18
CA ALA A 167 -17.71 -1.72 13.27
C ALA A 167 -18.09 -1.25 11.86
N ASN A 168 -18.87 -0.17 11.77
CA ASN A 168 -19.30 0.41 10.50
C ASN A 168 -18.12 1.01 9.71
N THR A 169 -17.12 1.56 10.40
CA THR A 169 -15.93 2.12 9.77
C THR A 169 -15.07 1.02 9.17
N VAL A 170 -14.89 -0.09 9.90
CA VAL A 170 -14.25 -1.30 9.36
C VAL A 170 -15.04 -1.84 8.17
N ASP A 171 -16.37 -1.97 8.26
CA ASP A 171 -17.19 -2.45 7.14
C ASP A 171 -17.05 -1.59 5.88
N ASN A 172 -16.88 -0.29 6.06
CA ASN A 172 -16.63 0.65 4.97
C ASN A 172 -15.25 0.47 4.31
N MET A 173 -14.23 -0.01 5.04
CA MET A 173 -12.90 -0.28 4.45
C MET A 173 -12.96 -1.33 3.33
N PHE A 174 -13.89 -2.28 3.43
CA PHE A 174 -14.07 -3.42 2.51
C PHE A 174 -15.12 -3.15 1.41
N GLN A 175 -15.34 -1.88 1.06
CA GLN A 175 -16.15 -1.45 -0.08
C GLN A 175 -15.26 -0.95 -1.22
N GLN A 176 -15.75 -1.02 -2.46
CA GLN A 176 -15.13 -0.29 -3.56
C GLN A 176 -15.33 1.22 -3.34
N HIS A 177 -14.25 1.98 -3.31
CA HIS A 177 -14.28 3.44 -3.14
C HIS A 177 -13.90 4.22 -4.41
N LEU A 178 -13.46 3.53 -5.46
CA LEU A 178 -13.23 4.17 -6.77
C LEU A 178 -14.56 4.36 -7.51
N GLY A 179 -14.77 5.56 -8.06
CA GLY A 179 -15.85 5.83 -8.99
C GLY A 179 -15.60 5.18 -10.36
N PRO A 180 -16.54 5.32 -11.32
CA PRO A 180 -16.42 4.65 -12.62
C PRO A 180 -15.17 5.02 -13.42
N GLU A 181 -14.79 6.31 -13.39
CA GLU A 181 -13.60 6.81 -14.10
C GLU A 181 -12.32 6.30 -13.43
N GLU A 182 -12.21 6.44 -12.11
CA GLU A 182 -11.03 5.99 -11.37
C GLU A 182 -10.89 4.46 -11.39
N ALA A 183 -12.00 3.73 -11.41
CA ALA A 183 -12.00 2.28 -11.55
C ALA A 183 -11.51 1.85 -12.93
N ALA A 184 -11.86 2.56 -14.00
CA ALA A 184 -11.36 2.27 -15.34
C ALA A 184 -9.84 2.51 -15.43
N ASP A 185 -9.36 3.62 -14.87
CA ASP A 185 -7.92 3.92 -14.79
C ASP A 185 -7.16 2.89 -13.96
N HIS A 186 -7.75 2.45 -12.84
CA HIS A 186 -7.21 1.37 -12.03
C HIS A 186 -7.09 0.06 -12.84
N GLN A 187 -8.13 -0.34 -13.58
CA GLN A 187 -8.04 -1.54 -14.43
C GLN A 187 -6.98 -1.41 -15.52
N ALA A 188 -6.84 -0.22 -16.13
CA ALA A 188 -5.79 0.04 -17.12
C ALA A 188 -4.39 -0.11 -16.50
N ALA A 189 -4.18 0.38 -15.27
CA ALA A 189 -2.92 0.21 -14.55
C ALA A 189 -2.63 -1.27 -14.22
N LEU A 190 -3.66 -2.05 -13.83
CA LEU A 190 -3.55 -3.49 -13.56
C LEU A 190 -3.24 -4.32 -14.81
N ALA A 191 -3.63 -3.84 -16.00
CA ALA A 191 -3.33 -4.47 -17.28
C ALA A 191 -1.97 -4.03 -17.88
N GLY A 192 -1.36 -2.99 -17.31
CA GLY A 192 -0.08 -2.45 -17.77
C GLY A 192 1.14 -3.30 -17.36
N PRO A 193 2.37 -2.89 -17.79
CA PRO A 193 3.60 -3.64 -17.53
C PRO A 193 3.94 -3.87 -16.04
N ILE A 194 3.49 -2.96 -15.16
CA ILE A 194 3.67 -3.06 -13.70
C ILE A 194 2.43 -3.69 -13.02
N GLY A 195 1.43 -4.09 -13.81
CA GLY A 195 0.21 -4.75 -13.36
C GLY A 195 0.42 -5.92 -12.41
N PRO A 196 1.39 -6.83 -12.63
CA PRO A 196 1.66 -7.92 -11.70
C PRO A 196 1.99 -7.48 -10.26
N PHE A 197 2.65 -6.32 -10.10
CA PHE A 197 2.91 -5.74 -8.79
C PHE A 197 1.62 -5.22 -8.16
N PHE A 198 0.80 -4.47 -8.92
CA PHE A 198 -0.45 -3.90 -8.43
C PHE A 198 -1.55 -4.93 -8.15
N ARG A 199 -1.52 -6.08 -8.82
CA ARG A 199 -2.47 -7.18 -8.58
C ARG A 199 -2.21 -7.96 -7.30
N VAL A 200 -1.06 -7.77 -6.64
CA VAL A 200 -0.73 -8.48 -5.38
C VAL A 200 -0.88 -10.00 -5.52
N GLY A 201 -0.62 -10.54 -6.72
CA GLY A 201 -0.74 -11.96 -7.03
C GLY A 201 -2.13 -12.48 -7.38
N ILE A 202 -3.14 -11.61 -7.49
CA ILE A 202 -4.48 -11.97 -7.97
C ILE A 202 -4.44 -12.16 -9.49
N ASP A 203 -5.15 -13.18 -9.97
CA ASP A 203 -5.26 -13.50 -11.40
C ASP A 203 -5.76 -12.29 -12.23
N PRO A 204 -5.18 -12.03 -13.42
CA PRO A 204 -5.62 -10.97 -14.32
C PRO A 204 -7.10 -10.96 -14.68
N GLU A 205 -7.73 -12.14 -14.78
CA GLU A 205 -9.14 -12.29 -15.17
C GLU A 205 -10.11 -11.91 -14.06
N LEU A 206 -9.64 -11.84 -12.80
CA LEU A 206 -10.49 -11.56 -11.64
C LEU A 206 -10.76 -10.07 -11.47
N LYS A 207 -12.00 -9.76 -11.13
CA LYS A 207 -12.49 -8.42 -10.81
C LYS A 207 -11.98 -7.97 -9.46
N VAL A 208 -11.34 -6.81 -9.47
CA VAL A 208 -10.81 -6.15 -8.27
C VAL A 208 -11.16 -4.67 -8.27
N GLY A 209 -11.36 -4.12 -7.08
CA GLY A 209 -11.50 -2.71 -6.80
C GLY A 209 -10.40 -2.23 -5.86
N TYR A 210 -10.61 -1.07 -5.24
CA TYR A 210 -9.70 -0.54 -4.23
C TYR A 210 -10.51 -0.09 -3.02
N GLY A 211 -10.22 -0.69 -1.86
CA GLY A 211 -10.83 -0.35 -0.59
C GLY A 211 -10.02 0.70 0.17
N LEU A 212 -10.43 1.01 1.39
CA LEU A 212 -9.63 1.89 2.26
C LEU A 212 -8.50 1.07 2.86
N GLY A 213 -7.35 1.07 2.20
CA GLY A 213 -6.10 0.46 2.68
C GLY A 213 -5.46 -0.57 1.76
N GLY A 214 -6.12 -0.97 0.66
CA GLY A 214 -5.53 -1.95 -0.27
C GLY A 214 -6.46 -2.37 -1.42
N LEU A 215 -5.94 -3.29 -2.24
CA LEU A 215 -6.68 -3.93 -3.32
C LEU A 215 -7.82 -4.78 -2.75
N LEU A 216 -8.98 -4.78 -3.40
CA LEU A 216 -10.19 -5.44 -2.91
C LEU A 216 -10.72 -6.43 -3.95
N THR A 217 -10.88 -7.71 -3.60
CA THR A 217 -11.56 -8.67 -4.50
C THR A 217 -13.05 -8.33 -4.63
N LEU A 218 -13.60 -8.43 -5.84
CA LEU A 218 -15.02 -8.17 -6.11
C LEU A 218 -15.81 -9.43 -6.50
N GLU A 219 -15.16 -10.58 -6.47
CA GLU A 219 -15.77 -11.89 -6.65
C GLU A 219 -15.01 -12.95 -5.84
N ASP A 220 -15.63 -14.10 -5.66
CA ASP A 220 -15.03 -15.24 -4.96
C ASP A 220 -14.03 -15.98 -5.83
N VAL A 221 -13.01 -16.55 -5.18
CA VAL A 221 -12.15 -17.58 -5.75
C VAL A 221 -12.28 -18.85 -4.91
N ASP A 222 -12.84 -19.90 -5.48
CA ASP A 222 -13.05 -21.18 -4.79
C ASP A 222 -11.72 -21.73 -4.24
N GLY A 223 -11.72 -22.02 -2.93
CA GLY A 223 -10.53 -22.52 -2.23
C GLY A 223 -9.45 -21.47 -1.93
N TRP A 224 -9.71 -20.19 -2.23
CA TRP A 224 -8.79 -19.08 -1.96
C TRP A 224 -9.54 -17.83 -1.47
N TYR A 225 -9.16 -16.63 -1.91
CA TYR A 225 -9.76 -15.37 -1.48
C TYR A 225 -11.26 -15.30 -1.76
N GLY A 226 -12.05 -15.05 -0.71
CA GLY A 226 -13.46 -14.70 -0.85
C GLY A 226 -13.66 -13.29 -1.40
N GLU A 227 -14.87 -12.98 -1.85
CA GLU A 227 -15.30 -11.63 -2.19
C GLU A 227 -15.03 -10.68 -1.02
N ARG A 228 -14.52 -9.48 -1.32
CA ARG A 228 -14.13 -8.45 -0.34
C ARG A 228 -12.95 -8.86 0.54
N THR A 229 -12.04 -9.67 0.03
CA THR A 229 -10.71 -9.79 0.62
C THR A 229 -9.93 -8.52 0.33
N LEU A 230 -9.43 -7.87 1.39
CA LEU A 230 -8.57 -6.70 1.28
C LEU A 230 -7.11 -7.15 1.38
N THR A 231 -6.26 -6.74 0.44
CA THR A 231 -4.87 -7.22 0.36
C THR A 231 -3.91 -6.15 -0.16
N TRP A 232 -2.68 -6.17 0.36
CA TRP A 232 -1.58 -5.34 -0.14
C TRP A 232 -0.22 -5.94 0.24
N GLY A 233 0.84 -5.13 0.23
CA GLY A 233 2.19 -5.57 0.58
C GLY A 233 3.16 -4.45 0.92
N GLY A 234 4.41 -4.85 1.11
CA GLY A 234 5.54 -4.00 1.46
C GLY A 234 6.75 -4.34 0.60
N GLY A 235 7.24 -3.37 -0.19
CA GLY A 235 8.33 -3.60 -1.13
C GLY A 235 8.03 -4.77 -2.06
N LEU A 236 9.05 -5.57 -2.37
CA LEU A 236 8.90 -6.80 -3.14
C LEU A 236 8.65 -8.04 -2.28
N THR A 237 8.92 -7.98 -0.97
CA THR A 237 9.11 -9.18 -0.14
C THR A 237 8.02 -9.42 0.90
N LEU A 238 7.11 -8.46 1.12
CA LEU A 238 6.03 -8.58 2.10
C LEU A 238 4.65 -8.52 1.43
N THR A 239 3.74 -9.39 1.84
CA THR A 239 2.31 -9.36 1.46
C THR A 239 1.43 -9.65 2.68
N TRP A 240 0.23 -9.07 2.71
CA TRP A 240 -0.78 -9.33 3.73
C TRP A 240 -2.17 -9.34 3.13
N PHE A 241 -3.11 -10.05 3.78
CA PHE A 241 -4.52 -10.06 3.40
C PHE A 241 -5.44 -10.19 4.60
N ILE A 242 -6.69 -9.73 4.44
CA ILE A 242 -7.80 -9.91 5.37
C ILE A 242 -9.01 -10.39 4.55
N ASP A 243 -9.35 -11.66 4.72
CA ASP A 243 -10.49 -12.33 4.09
C ASP A 243 -11.57 -12.58 5.13
N ARG A 244 -12.54 -11.65 5.19
CA ARG A 244 -13.63 -11.71 6.18
C ARG A 244 -14.62 -12.84 5.87
N LYS A 245 -14.81 -13.17 4.60
CA LYS A 245 -15.75 -14.21 4.17
C LYS A 245 -15.29 -15.60 4.61
N ASN A 246 -14.00 -15.87 4.49
CA ASN A 246 -13.40 -17.14 4.92
C ASN A 246 -12.79 -17.09 6.33
N ASN A 247 -13.00 -15.98 7.06
CA ASN A 247 -12.50 -15.78 8.43
C ASN A 247 -10.99 -16.04 8.57
N LEU A 248 -10.20 -15.53 7.62
CA LEU A 248 -8.75 -15.72 7.58
C LEU A 248 -8.03 -14.40 7.31
N SER A 249 -6.91 -14.18 7.99
CA SER A 249 -6.00 -13.07 7.70
C SER A 249 -4.57 -13.54 7.90
N GLY A 250 -3.63 -12.98 7.14
CA GLY A 250 -2.23 -13.38 7.24
C GLY A 250 -1.27 -12.32 6.72
N VAL A 251 -0.01 -12.44 7.16
CA VAL A 251 1.13 -11.68 6.66
C VAL A 251 2.29 -12.63 6.39
N CYS A 252 3.00 -12.39 5.29
CA CYS A 252 4.25 -13.04 4.97
C CYS A 252 5.28 -11.96 4.65
N ALA A 253 6.47 -12.09 5.24
CA ALA A 253 7.58 -11.18 5.04
C ALA A 253 8.86 -11.99 4.78
N ILE A 254 9.27 -12.05 3.51
CA ILE A 254 10.48 -12.76 3.08
C ILE A 254 11.70 -11.90 3.42
N GLN A 255 12.64 -12.46 4.19
CA GLN A 255 13.92 -11.79 4.47
C GLN A 255 14.92 -12.17 3.37
N ALA A 256 14.96 -11.35 2.32
CA ALA A 256 15.79 -11.60 1.14
C ALA A 256 17.23 -11.11 1.35
N VAL A 257 18.18 -11.78 0.69
CA VAL A 257 19.58 -11.34 0.61
C VAL A 257 19.77 -10.53 -0.67
N LEU A 258 20.62 -9.50 -0.62
CA LEU A 258 20.93 -8.68 -1.80
C LEU A 258 21.92 -9.39 -2.74
N PRO A 259 21.77 -9.25 -4.07
CA PRO A 259 20.66 -8.58 -4.77
C PRO A 259 19.37 -9.39 -4.69
N VAL A 260 18.22 -8.71 -4.51
CA VAL A 260 16.91 -9.38 -4.43
C VAL A 260 16.52 -9.94 -5.79
N ASP A 261 16.29 -11.25 -5.86
CA ASP A 261 15.65 -11.92 -7.00
C ASP A 261 14.13 -11.70 -6.95
N GLY A 262 13.64 -10.80 -7.80
CA GLY A 262 12.24 -10.37 -7.85
C GLY A 262 11.25 -11.49 -8.19
N ASP A 263 11.63 -12.39 -9.10
CA ASP A 263 10.77 -13.49 -9.56
C ASP A 263 10.64 -14.54 -8.45
N LEU A 264 11.75 -14.88 -7.79
CA LEU A 264 11.74 -15.78 -6.65
C LEU A 264 10.88 -15.26 -5.49
N VAL A 265 11.02 -13.98 -5.11
CA VAL A 265 10.18 -13.44 -4.03
C VAL A 265 8.71 -13.31 -4.43
N ALA A 266 8.39 -13.15 -5.71
CA ALA A 266 7.02 -13.21 -6.20
C ALA A 266 6.43 -14.63 -6.04
N GLU A 267 7.18 -15.67 -6.41
CA GLU A 267 6.80 -17.07 -6.24
C GLU A 267 6.59 -17.41 -4.75
N LEU A 268 7.55 -17.08 -3.89
CA LEU A 268 7.47 -17.36 -2.45
C LEU A 268 6.25 -16.69 -1.80
N LYS A 269 5.91 -15.45 -2.20
CA LYS A 269 4.67 -14.79 -1.76
C LYS A 269 3.42 -15.54 -2.23
N GLN A 270 3.42 -16.06 -3.46
CA GLN A 270 2.30 -16.88 -3.94
C GLN A 270 2.18 -18.19 -3.18
N THR A 271 3.29 -18.89 -2.92
CA THR A 271 3.31 -20.11 -2.11
C THR A 271 2.62 -19.86 -0.77
N PHE A 272 3.01 -18.79 -0.06
CA PHE A 272 2.34 -18.41 1.18
C PHE A 272 0.84 -18.13 1.01
N ARG A 273 0.47 -17.31 0.02
CA ARG A 273 -0.93 -16.87 -0.18
C ARG A 273 -1.88 -18.02 -0.46
N HIS A 274 -1.43 -19.07 -1.14
CA HIS A 274 -2.27 -20.24 -1.42
C HIS A 274 -2.16 -21.30 -0.32
N ASP A 275 -0.94 -21.65 0.12
CA ASP A 275 -0.76 -22.77 1.04
C ASP A 275 -1.38 -22.52 2.43
N ILE A 276 -1.51 -21.25 2.86
CA ILE A 276 -2.19 -20.92 4.13
C ILE A 276 -3.69 -21.27 4.12
N TYR A 277 -4.34 -21.34 2.95
CA TYR A 277 -5.74 -21.75 2.80
C TYR A 277 -5.91 -23.28 2.86
N HIS A 278 -4.82 -24.04 2.82
CA HIS A 278 -4.82 -25.50 2.85
C HIS A 278 -4.40 -26.10 4.21
N LYS A 279 -4.27 -25.29 5.29
CA LYS A 279 -3.79 -25.70 6.63
C LYS A 279 -4.81 -25.54 7.77
#